data_AF-A0A2U0S5C7-F1
#
_entry.id   AF-A0A2U0S5C7-F1
#
_cell.length_a   1.000
_cell.length_b   1.000
_cell.length_c   1.000
_cell.angle_alpha   90.00
_cell.angle_beta   90.00
_cell.angle_gamma   90.00
#
_symmetry.space_group_name_H-M   'P 1'
#
loop_
_entity.id
_entity.type
_entity.pdbx_description
1 polymer ?
#
loop_
_entity_poly.entity_id
_entity_poly.type
_entity_poly.pdbx_seq_one_letter_code
_entity_poly.pdbx_strand_id
1 'polypeptide(L)'
;MQHPLNFYMELEPDNPLQLQAQLRLLINQTELSAELDREVNASKLIWMYWNQTQAQWVPVETYMDQNGYLVCDTDHFSTWTIAEVESPAQVPENIHVYTAVSLAVIATAAAALLKRKKTQK
;
A
#
# COMPACT_ATOMS: atom_id res chain seq x y z
N MET A 1 -14.69 -11.55 -5.26
CA MET A 1 -14.25 -12.00 -3.90
C MET A 1 -12.72 -11.96 -3.83
N GLN A 2 -12.10 -11.92 -2.64
CA GLN A 2 -10.62 -11.96 -2.47
C GLN A 2 -10.19 -13.34 -1.97
N HIS A 3 -9.12 -13.91 -2.54
CA HIS A 3 -8.51 -15.16 -2.10
C HIS A 3 -7.05 -14.91 -1.68
N PRO A 4 -6.74 -14.73 -0.38
CA PRO A 4 -5.37 -14.47 0.08
C PRO A 4 -4.50 -15.71 -0.04
N LEU A 5 -3.21 -15.52 -0.35
CA LEU A 5 -2.22 -16.61 -0.45
C LEU A 5 -1.68 -17.07 0.91
N ASN A 6 -2.15 -16.49 2.03
CA ASN A 6 -1.70 -16.77 3.40
C ASN A 6 -0.19 -16.57 3.66
N PHE A 7 0.47 -15.73 2.87
CA PHE A 7 1.82 -15.27 3.14
C PHE A 7 1.78 -13.89 3.81
N TYR A 8 2.56 -13.72 4.87
CA TYR A 8 2.65 -12.49 5.66
C TYR A 8 4.11 -12.08 5.86
N MET A 9 4.41 -10.81 5.61
CA MET A 9 5.72 -10.19 5.86
C MET A 9 5.54 -8.93 6.71
N GLU A 10 6.38 -8.77 7.73
CA GLU A 10 6.46 -7.59 8.60
C GLU A 10 7.92 -7.14 8.71
N LEU A 11 8.13 -5.83 8.69
CA LEU A 11 9.43 -5.19 8.80
C LEU A 11 9.31 -4.15 9.92
N GLU A 12 10.13 -4.25 10.97
CA GLU A 12 10.09 -3.37 12.14
C GLU A 12 11.48 -2.75 12.39
N PRO A 13 11.69 -1.44 12.12
CA PRO A 13 12.95 -0.79 12.37
C PRO A 13 13.04 -0.23 13.80
N ASP A 14 14.25 -0.23 14.37
CA ASP A 14 14.52 0.33 15.71
C ASP A 14 14.57 1.88 15.75
N ASN A 15 14.41 2.58 14.61
CA ASN A 15 14.54 4.03 14.49
C ASN A 15 13.59 4.56 13.41
N PRO A 16 13.06 5.81 13.50
CA PRO A 16 12.18 6.35 12.46
C PRO A 16 13.01 6.65 11.21
N LEU A 17 13.03 5.69 10.30
CA LEU A 17 13.61 5.80 8.97
C LEU A 17 12.51 6.19 7.98
N GLN A 18 12.82 7.11 7.07
CA GLN A 18 12.03 7.22 5.84
C GLN A 18 12.33 5.97 5.04
N LEU A 19 11.35 5.08 4.92
CA LEU A 19 11.47 3.88 4.11
C LEU A 19 11.22 4.28 2.66
N GLN A 20 12.07 3.79 1.77
CA GLN A 20 11.76 3.68 0.36
C GLN A 20 12.31 2.34 -0.09
N ALA A 21 11.42 1.39 -0.27
CA ALA A 21 11.75 0.00 -0.51
C ALA A 21 10.89 -0.58 -1.63
N GLN A 22 11.36 -1.71 -2.15
CA GLN A 22 10.65 -2.49 -3.14
C GLN A 22 10.45 -3.90 -2.61
N LEU A 23 9.21 -4.37 -2.61
CA LEU A 23 8.86 -5.75 -2.28
C LEU A 23 8.79 -6.56 -3.57
N ARG A 24 9.41 -7.73 -3.57
CA ARG A 24 9.44 -8.64 -4.72
C ARG A 24 9.19 -10.07 -4.24
N LEU A 25 8.23 -10.76 -4.85
CA LEU A 25 8.02 -12.19 -4.63
C LEU A 25 8.05 -12.92 -5.97
N LEU A 26 8.89 -13.96 -6.07
CA LEU A 26 8.90 -14.83 -7.24
C LEU A 26 7.59 -15.61 -7.30
N ILE A 27 6.83 -15.48 -8.39
CA ILE A 27 5.59 -16.23 -8.58
C ILE A 27 5.89 -17.48 -9.42
N ASN A 28 6.14 -18.59 -8.73
CA ASN A 28 6.12 -19.91 -9.36
C ASN A 28 4.68 -20.40 -9.42
N GLN A 29 4.02 -20.21 -10.57
CA GLN A 29 2.60 -20.51 -10.73
C GLN A 29 2.27 -22.00 -10.54
N THR A 30 3.19 -22.90 -10.91
CA THR A 30 3.01 -24.35 -10.76
C THR A 30 3.02 -24.74 -9.28
N GLU A 31 4.03 -24.28 -8.53
CA GLU A 31 4.13 -24.55 -7.10
C GLU A 31 2.97 -23.90 -6.33
N LEU A 32 2.65 -22.65 -6.67
CA LEU A 32 1.58 -21.90 -6.00
C LEU A 32 0.19 -22.52 -6.22
N SER A 33 -0.10 -22.98 -7.45
CA SER A 33 -1.37 -23.65 -7.73
C SER A 33 -1.46 -25.03 -7.06
N ALA A 34 -0.34 -25.74 -6.94
CA ALA A 34 -0.28 -27.01 -6.23
C ALA A 34 -0.51 -26.84 -4.73
N GLU A 35 0.12 -25.84 -4.11
CA GLU A 35 -0.02 -25.55 -2.68
C GLU A 35 -1.46 -25.16 -2.30
N LEU A 36 -2.13 -24.40 -3.17
CA LEU A 36 -3.50 -23.94 -2.93
C LEU A 36 -4.58 -24.92 -3.40
N ASP A 37 -4.19 -26.06 -3.99
CA ASP A 37 -5.09 -27.05 -4.61
C ASP A 37 -6.12 -26.41 -5.58
N ARG A 38 -5.68 -25.41 -6.33
CA ARG A 38 -6.50 -24.70 -7.32
C ARG A 38 -5.64 -23.93 -8.31
N GLU A 39 -6.19 -23.64 -9.49
CA GLU A 39 -5.53 -22.73 -10.43
C GLU A 39 -5.46 -21.31 -9.86
N VAL A 40 -4.26 -20.73 -9.90
CA VAL A 40 -4.02 -19.33 -9.56
C VAL A 40 -3.79 -18.54 -10.83
N ASN A 41 -4.49 -17.41 -11.01
CA ASN A 41 -4.30 -16.50 -12.11
C ASN A 41 -3.29 -15.41 -11.74
N ALA A 42 -2.04 -15.59 -12.18
CA ALA A 42 -0.95 -14.65 -11.91
C ALA A 42 -1.24 -13.21 -12.36
N SER A 43 -2.06 -13.02 -13.42
CA SER A 43 -2.42 -11.67 -13.90
C SER A 43 -3.38 -10.92 -12.97
N LYS A 44 -3.97 -11.61 -11.99
CA LYS A 44 -4.89 -11.06 -10.99
C LYS A 44 -4.25 -10.88 -9.62
N LEU A 45 -2.97 -11.23 -9.46
CA LEU A 45 -2.25 -11.08 -8.21
C LEU A 45 -1.91 -9.61 -7.97
N ILE A 46 -2.18 -9.14 -6.75
CA ILE A 46 -1.86 -7.79 -6.30
C ILE A 46 -1.26 -7.84 -4.89
N TRP A 47 -0.27 -7.00 -4.62
CA TRP A 47 0.18 -6.76 -3.26
C TRP A 47 -0.87 -5.96 -2.50
N MET A 48 -1.02 -6.28 -1.21
CA MET A 48 -1.89 -5.55 -0.31
C MET A 48 -1.17 -5.33 1.02
N TYR A 49 -1.39 -4.17 1.63
CA TYR A 49 -0.95 -3.91 3.00
C TYR A 49 -2.14 -3.86 3.95
N TRP A 50 -1.89 -4.15 5.22
CA TRP A 50 -2.90 -4.03 6.27
C TRP A 50 -3.01 -2.58 6.76
N ASN A 51 -4.15 -1.94 6.51
CA ASN A 51 -4.46 -0.65 7.08
C ASN A 51 -5.05 -0.86 8.48
N GLN A 52 -4.23 -0.66 9.52
CA GLN A 52 -4.64 -0.84 10.91
C GLN A 52 -5.78 0.10 11.34
N THR A 53 -5.82 1.34 10.81
CA THR A 53 -6.85 2.32 11.16
C THR A 53 -8.23 1.92 10.64
N GLN A 54 -8.27 1.37 9.42
CA GLN A 54 -9.52 0.95 8.76
C GLN A 54 -9.82 -0.54 8.95
N ALA A 55 -8.91 -1.30 9.57
CA ALA A 55 -8.97 -2.75 9.73
C ALA A 55 -9.29 -3.48 8.42
N GLN A 56 -8.57 -3.14 7.34
CA GLN A 56 -8.78 -3.72 6.02
C GLN A 56 -7.48 -3.87 5.23
N TRP A 57 -7.47 -4.84 4.31
CA TRP A 57 -6.43 -4.97 3.29
C TRP A 57 -6.64 -3.94 2.19
N VAL A 58 -5.59 -3.18 1.90
CA VAL A 58 -5.61 -2.13 0.87
C VAL A 58 -4.71 -2.56 -0.30
N PRO A 59 -5.25 -2.65 -1.53
CA PRO A 59 -4.46 -2.99 -2.70
C PRO A 59 -3.50 -1.86 -3.07
N VAL A 60 -2.31 -2.22 -3.56
CA VAL A 60 -1.32 -1.26 -4.06
C VAL A 60 -0.97 -1.53 -5.50
N GLU A 61 -0.46 -0.50 -6.19
CA GLU A 61 0.06 -0.65 -7.55
C GLU A 61 1.13 -1.74 -7.58
N THR A 62 0.91 -2.71 -8.45
CA THR A 62 1.70 -3.94 -8.53
C THR A 62 1.91 -4.30 -9.99
N TYR A 63 3.08 -4.80 -10.33
CA TYR A 63 3.38 -5.30 -11.66
C TYR A 63 4.18 -6.60 -11.61
N MET A 64 4.08 -7.40 -12.66
CA MET A 64 4.95 -8.55 -12.88
C MET A 64 6.19 -8.10 -13.66
N ASP A 65 7.39 -8.37 -13.14
CA ASP A 65 8.62 -8.08 -13.86
C ASP A 65 8.97 -9.18 -14.89
N GLN A 66 9.97 -8.91 -15.72
CA GLN A 66 10.43 -9.83 -16.77
C GLN A 66 11.00 -11.16 -16.26
N ASN A 67 11.30 -11.25 -14.95
CA ASN A 67 11.86 -12.44 -14.31
C ASN A 67 10.79 -13.22 -13.52
N GLY A 68 9.51 -12.83 -13.61
CA GLY A 68 8.40 -13.50 -12.92
C GLY A 68 8.24 -13.10 -11.46
N TYR A 69 8.79 -11.96 -11.03
CA TYR A 69 8.53 -11.42 -9.70
C TYR A 69 7.31 -10.51 -9.72
N LEU A 70 6.43 -10.66 -8.73
CA LEU A 70 5.39 -9.70 -8.40
C LEU A 70 6.00 -8.58 -7.55
N VAL A 71 5.94 -7.35 -8.04
CA VAL A 71 6.67 -6.21 -7.49
C VAL A 71 5.73 -5.09 -7.08
N CYS A 72 5.98 -4.48 -5.92
CA CYS A 72 5.42 -3.17 -5.55
C CYS A 72 6.47 -2.32 -4.81
N ASP A 73 6.32 -1.00 -4.89
CA ASP A 73 7.12 -0.05 -4.13
C ASP A 73 6.36 0.35 -2.85
N THR A 74 7.09 0.60 -1.76
CA THR A 74 6.53 1.04 -0.47
C THR A 74 7.39 2.08 0.21
N ASP A 75 6.74 3.00 0.92
CA ASP A 75 7.34 4.03 1.75
C ASP A 75 7.09 3.84 3.26
N HIS A 76 6.43 2.74 3.64
CA HIS A 76 6.05 2.48 5.01
C HIS A 76 6.09 1.00 5.38
N PHE A 77 6.17 0.77 6.68
CA PHE A 77 6.09 -0.54 7.29
C PHE A 77 4.63 -0.94 7.50
N SER A 78 4.31 -2.18 7.19
CA SER A 78 2.97 -2.76 7.38
C SER A 78 3.09 -4.29 7.38
N THR A 79 1.98 -4.96 7.69
CA THR A 79 1.79 -6.36 7.32
C THR A 79 1.40 -6.42 5.84
N TRP A 80 2.10 -7.22 5.07
CA TRP A 80 1.86 -7.37 3.62
C TRP A 80 1.33 -8.74 3.27
N THR A 81 0.48 -8.82 2.25
CA THR A 81 0.02 -10.07 1.66
C THR A 81 -0.18 -9.92 0.15
N ILE A 82 -0.46 -11.04 -0.51
CA ILE A 82 -0.83 -11.08 -1.92
C ILE A 82 -2.19 -11.77 -2.03
N ALA A 83 -3.05 -11.22 -2.87
CA ALA A 83 -4.36 -11.79 -3.15
C ALA A 83 -4.68 -11.75 -4.65
N GLU A 84 -5.57 -12.64 -5.07
CA GLU A 84 -6.19 -12.54 -6.40
C GLU A 84 -7.41 -11.62 -6.35
N VAL A 85 -7.48 -10.66 -7.27
CA VAL A 85 -8.59 -9.71 -7.42
C VAL A 85 -9.19 -9.76 -8.82
N GLU A 86 -10.52 -9.84 -8.90
CA GLU A 86 -11.24 -10.02 -10.17
C GLU A 86 -11.20 -8.80 -11.10
N SER A 87 -10.97 -7.60 -10.54
CA SER A 87 -10.76 -6.36 -11.28
C SER A 87 -9.64 -5.56 -10.61
N PRO A 88 -8.41 -5.55 -11.16
CA PRO A 88 -7.34 -4.68 -10.67
C PRO A 88 -7.63 -3.19 -10.95
N ALA A 89 -8.67 -2.88 -11.74
CA ALA A 89 -9.13 -1.53 -11.98
C ALA A 89 -10.02 -1.06 -10.82
N GLN A 90 -9.37 -0.62 -9.74
CA GLN A 90 -9.74 0.46 -8.83
C GLN A 90 -8.87 0.36 -7.58
N VAL A 91 -7.57 0.69 -7.71
CA VAL A 91 -6.92 1.41 -6.62
C VAL A 91 -7.75 2.68 -6.47
N PRO A 92 -8.43 2.92 -5.33
CA PRO A 92 -9.15 4.17 -5.17
C PRO A 92 -8.14 5.30 -5.37
N GLU A 93 -8.36 6.20 -6.33
CA GLU A 93 -7.57 7.43 -6.55
C GLU A 93 -7.50 8.34 -5.29
N ASN A 94 -8.12 7.91 -4.20
CA ASN A 94 -8.35 8.66 -2.98
C ASN A 94 -7.25 8.47 -1.91
N ILE A 95 -6.21 7.64 -2.13
CA ILE A 95 -5.12 7.43 -1.15
C ILE A 95 -4.09 8.58 -1.17
N HIS A 96 -4.27 9.61 -2.00
CA HIS A 96 -3.38 10.79 -2.04
C HIS A 96 -4.02 12.14 -1.70
N VAL A 97 -5.23 12.18 -1.13
CA VAL A 97 -5.86 13.48 -0.80
C VAL A 97 -5.61 13.94 0.64
N TYR A 98 -5.31 13.03 1.59
CA TYR A 98 -5.20 13.43 2.99
C TYR A 98 -3.90 14.14 3.36
N THR A 99 -2.78 13.91 2.68
CA THR A 99 -1.53 14.66 2.96
C THR A 99 -1.62 16.10 2.42
N ALA A 100 -2.21 16.30 1.24
CA ALA A 100 -2.35 17.62 0.64
C ALA A 100 -3.40 18.51 1.34
N VAL A 101 -4.56 17.96 1.71
CA VAL A 101 -5.62 18.75 2.37
C VAL A 101 -5.24 19.11 3.80
N SER A 102 -4.55 18.21 4.53
CA SER A 102 -4.07 18.49 5.90
C SER A 102 -3.05 19.65 5.92
N LEU A 103 -2.11 19.68 4.98
CA LEU A 103 -1.13 20.76 4.87
C LEU A 103 -1.78 22.10 4.48
N ALA A 104 -2.77 22.09 3.58
CA ALA A 104 -3.47 23.30 3.17
C ALA A 104 -4.29 23.93 4.34
N VAL A 105 -4.94 23.10 5.17
CA VAL A 105 -5.70 23.58 6.34
C VAL A 105 -4.77 24.13 7.44
N ILE A 106 -3.63 23.47 7.69
CA ILE A 106 -2.65 23.94 8.68
C ILE A 106 -2.00 25.24 8.22
N ALA A 107 -1.61 25.36 6.94
CA ALA A 107 -1.02 26.58 6.39
C ALA A 107 -2.00 27.77 6.42
N THR A 108 -3.28 27.55 6.10
CA THR A 108 -4.30 28.62 6.17
C THR A 108 -4.62 29.02 7.61
N ALA A 109 -4.71 28.07 8.55
CA ALA A 109 -4.90 28.38 9.96
C ALA A 109 -3.70 29.14 10.57
N ALA A 110 -2.47 28.73 10.25
CA ALA A 110 -1.26 29.42 10.71
C ALA A 110 -1.16 30.85 10.13
N ALA A 111 -1.45 31.02 8.84
CA ALA A 111 -1.46 32.35 8.21
C ALA A 111 -2.54 33.27 8.81
N ALA A 112 -3.74 32.75 9.09
CA ALA A 112 -4.81 33.52 9.72
C ALA A 112 -4.46 33.95 11.16
N LEU A 113 -3.84 33.06 11.94
CA LEU A 113 -3.40 33.36 13.31
C LEU A 113 -2.25 34.39 13.33
N LEU A 114 -1.29 34.28 12.41
CA LEU A 114 -0.20 35.26 12.28
C LEU A 114 -0.72 36.63 11.84
N LYS A 115 -1.70 36.68 10.93
CA LYS A 115 -2.33 37.93 10.49
C LYS A 115 -3.13 38.59 11.62
N ARG A 116 -3.84 37.81 12.45
CA ARG A 116 -4.52 38.31 13.66
C ARG A 116 -3.54 38.92 14.67
N LYS A 117 -2.41 38.27 14.96
CA LYS A 117 -1.39 38.79 15.89
C LYS A 117 -0.75 40.10 15.43
N LYS A 118 -0.55 40.30 14.12
CA LYS A 118 0.00 41.57 13.58
C LYS A 118 -0.98 42.74 13.64
N THR A 119 -2.28 42.49 13.68
CA THR A 119 -3.31 43.55 13.64
C THR A 119 -3.68 44.04 15.06
N GLN A 120 -3.33 43.29 16.11
CA GLN A 120 -3.56 43.66 17.51
C GLN A 120 -2.32 44.25 18.22
N LYS A 121 -1.31 44.70 17.46
CA LYS A 121 -0.11 45.34 18.00
C LYS A 121 0.04 46.75 17.44
#